data_AF-A0A0G2HIY7-F1
#
_entry.id   AF-A0A0G2HIY7-F1
#
_cell.length_a   1.000
_cell.length_b   1.000
_cell.length_c   1.000
_cell.angle_alpha   90.00
_cell.angle_beta   90.00
_cell.angle_gamma   90.00
#
_symmetry.space_group_name_H-M   'P 1'
#
loop_
_entity.id
_entity.type
_entity.pdbx_description
1 polymer ?
#
loop_
_entity_poly.entity_id
_entity_poly.type
_entity_poly.pdbx_seq_one_letter_code
_entity_poly.pdbx_strand_id
1 'polypeptide(L)'
;MTQPNLFPTGGDNRLVGGHLRLRRDQLQHWQAGVASRQQAARLGESGHQGQLFAAPQDALLPCGIDPFRLLPQPLSFWRWPEPPNQGAAHYFVIDDAPHLPHSLLLYVGETGQAARRWKGSHDCKAYLASYLQALQTVKLTAAVSVRFWCDAPSQRTARRAQETQLIQYWQPPFNREMQGRWRTPFTALAD
;
A
#
# COMPACT_ATOMS: atom_id res chain seq x y z
N MET A 1 -26.02 -4.16 0.68
CA MET A 1 -24.82 -5.03 0.75
C MET A 1 -23.99 -4.55 1.94
N THR A 2 -23.98 -5.34 3.01
CA THR A 2 -23.30 -5.01 4.28
C THR A 2 -21.81 -5.33 4.13
N GLN A 3 -20.93 -4.34 4.24
CA GLN A 3 -19.49 -4.59 4.32
C GLN A 3 -19.20 -5.51 5.51
N PRO A 4 -18.37 -6.56 5.37
CA PRO A 4 -17.88 -7.28 6.54
C PRO A 4 -17.02 -6.32 7.36
N ASN A 5 -17.40 -6.14 8.63
CA ASN A 5 -16.64 -5.34 9.59
C ASN A 5 -15.24 -5.94 9.73
N LEU A 6 -14.20 -5.21 9.29
CA LEU A 6 -12.78 -5.54 9.47
C LEU A 6 -12.36 -5.64 10.95
N PHE A 7 -13.22 -5.21 11.87
CA PHE A 7 -13.03 -5.34 13.31
C PHE A 7 -14.34 -5.84 13.93
N PRO A 8 -14.37 -7.01 14.57
CA PRO A 8 -15.54 -7.40 15.36
C PRO A 8 -15.73 -6.38 16.49
N THR A 9 -16.91 -5.78 16.57
CA THR A 9 -17.32 -4.89 17.67
C THR A 9 -17.54 -5.73 18.92
N GLY A 10 -16.46 -6.04 19.62
CA GLY A 10 -16.50 -6.79 20.88
C GLY A 10 -15.14 -6.74 21.58
N GLY A 11 -15.00 -5.83 22.54
CA GLY A 11 -13.90 -5.80 23.51
C GLY A 11 -12.92 -4.64 23.36
N ASP A 12 -13.15 -3.60 24.16
CA ASP A 12 -12.20 -2.59 24.66
C ASP A 12 -11.11 -2.09 23.69
N ASN A 13 -11.50 -1.12 22.84
CA ASN A 13 -10.55 -0.21 22.21
C ASN A 13 -10.07 0.81 23.27
N ARG A 14 -9.32 0.36 24.28
CA ARG A 14 -8.81 1.24 25.34
C ARG A 14 -7.62 2.03 24.82
N LEU A 15 -7.85 3.33 24.56
CA LEU A 15 -6.81 4.33 24.43
C LEU A 15 -6.11 4.49 25.80
N VAL A 16 -4.95 3.88 25.97
CA VAL A 16 -4.04 4.20 27.07
C VAL A 16 -2.80 4.84 26.45
N GLY A 17 -2.66 6.16 26.60
CA GLY A 17 -1.45 6.90 26.21
C GLY A 17 -1.27 7.21 24.73
N GLY A 18 -2.35 7.40 23.96
CA GLY A 18 -2.26 7.85 22.55
C GLY A 18 -1.77 6.80 21.54
N HIS A 19 -1.42 5.59 21.99
CA HIS A 19 -1.03 4.48 21.11
C HIS A 19 -2.16 3.45 20.98
N LEU A 20 -2.61 3.20 19.75
CA LEU A 20 -3.50 2.09 19.41
C LEU A 20 -2.77 0.77 19.70
N ARG A 21 -3.10 0.12 20.82
CA ARG A 21 -2.56 -1.20 21.17
C ARG A 21 -3.30 -2.28 20.40
N LEU A 22 -3.03 -2.37 19.09
CA LEU A 22 -3.57 -3.43 18.24
C LEU A 22 -3.08 -4.78 18.77
N ARG A 23 -4.01 -5.73 18.94
CA ARG A 23 -3.63 -7.11 19.20
C ARG A 23 -3.09 -7.77 17.93
N ARG A 24 -2.27 -8.80 18.11
CA ARG A 24 -1.60 -9.51 16.99
C ARG A 24 -2.61 -10.05 15.97
N ASP A 25 -3.66 -10.69 16.45
CA ASP A 25 -4.76 -11.23 15.65
C ASP A 25 -5.48 -10.14 14.85
N GLN A 26 -5.75 -8.98 15.46
CA GLN A 26 -6.38 -7.84 14.80
C GLN A 26 -5.49 -7.31 13.66
N LEU A 27 -4.18 -7.20 13.89
CA LEU A 27 -3.24 -6.75 12.87
C LEU A 27 -3.13 -7.75 11.71
N GLN A 28 -3.03 -9.05 12.01
CA GLN A 28 -2.98 -10.08 10.98
C GLN A 28 -4.28 -10.18 10.19
N HIS A 29 -5.44 -10.04 10.85
CA HIS A 29 -6.73 -10.03 10.18
C HIS A 29 -6.85 -8.83 9.23
N TRP A 30 -6.44 -7.65 9.68
CA TRP A 30 -6.39 -6.45 8.85
C TRP A 30 -5.45 -6.64 7.65
N GLN A 31 -4.23 -7.13 7.86
CA GLN A 31 -3.26 -7.42 6.79
C GLN A 31 -3.82 -8.40 5.77
N ALA A 32 -4.44 -9.49 6.22
CA ALA A 32 -5.06 -10.50 5.35
C ALA A 32 -6.21 -9.92 4.53
N GLY A 33 -7.05 -9.06 5.12
CA GLY A 33 -8.15 -8.40 4.39
C GLY A 33 -7.65 -7.51 3.24
N VAL A 34 -6.58 -6.75 3.47
CA VAL A 34 -5.96 -5.92 2.42
C VAL A 34 -5.28 -6.80 1.37
N ALA A 35 -4.47 -7.76 1.79
CA ALA A 35 -3.73 -8.66 0.90
C ALA A 35 -4.66 -9.47 -0.02
N SER A 36 -5.76 -10.02 0.51
CA SER A 36 -6.75 -10.76 -0.27
C SER A 36 -7.44 -9.88 -1.32
N ARG A 37 -7.79 -8.63 -0.97
CA ARG A 37 -8.38 -7.69 -1.94
C ARG A 37 -7.40 -7.34 -3.07
N GLN A 38 -6.11 -7.18 -2.75
CA GLN A 38 -5.07 -6.88 -3.73
C GLN A 38 -4.76 -8.09 -4.61
N GLN A 39 -4.73 -9.29 -4.04
CA GLN A 39 -4.59 -10.53 -4.78
C GLN A 39 -5.76 -10.74 -5.74
N ALA A 40 -7.00 -10.53 -5.29
CA ALA A 40 -8.17 -10.57 -6.17
C ALA A 40 -8.08 -9.53 -7.30
N ALA A 41 -7.59 -8.32 -7.01
CA ALA A 41 -7.33 -7.32 -8.05
C ALA A 41 -6.32 -7.85 -9.09
N ARG A 42 -5.20 -8.40 -8.61
CA ARG A 42 -4.11 -8.92 -9.45
C ARG A 42 -4.55 -10.06 -10.36
N LEU A 43 -5.43 -10.94 -9.87
CA LEU A 43 -5.99 -12.07 -10.63
C LEU A 43 -7.13 -11.66 -11.56
N GLY A 44 -7.56 -10.39 -11.55
CA GLY A 44 -8.70 -9.93 -12.33
C GLY A 44 -10.07 -10.27 -11.72
N GLU A 45 -10.09 -10.81 -10.51
CA GLU A 45 -11.29 -11.18 -9.76
C GLU A 45 -11.90 -9.97 -9.03
N SER A 46 -11.75 -8.76 -9.59
CA SER A 46 -12.44 -7.58 -9.08
C SER A 46 -13.94 -7.78 -9.30
N GLY A 47 -14.61 -8.31 -8.27
CA GLY A 47 -16.01 -8.69 -8.27
C GLY A 47 -16.92 -7.59 -8.77
N HIS A 48 -17.26 -7.65 -10.05
CA HIS A 48 -18.48 -7.08 -10.57
C HIS A 48 -19.62 -8.04 -10.25
N GLN A 49 -20.09 -8.00 -9.00
CA GLN A 49 -21.40 -8.58 -8.66
C GLN A 49 -22.46 -7.71 -9.36
N GLY A 50 -22.71 -7.97 -10.66
CA GLY A 50 -23.67 -7.20 -11.44
C GLY A 50 -23.69 -7.41 -12.97
N GLN A 51 -22.79 -8.20 -13.57
CA GLN A 51 -22.89 -8.48 -15.01
C GLN A 51 -22.93 -9.99 -15.27
N LEU A 52 -24.15 -10.52 -15.31
CA LEU A 52 -24.45 -11.93 -15.62
C LEU A 52 -24.10 -12.32 -17.09
N PHE A 53 -23.62 -11.37 -17.91
CA PHE A 53 -23.34 -11.55 -19.35
C PHE A 53 -22.07 -10.82 -19.84
N ALA A 54 -21.11 -10.53 -18.97
CA ALA A 54 -19.82 -9.99 -19.45
C ALA A 54 -18.92 -11.14 -19.91
N ALA A 55 -18.49 -11.10 -21.18
CA ALA A 55 -17.40 -11.93 -21.68
C ALA A 55 -16.15 -11.74 -20.78
N PRO A 56 -15.29 -12.76 -20.61
CA PRO A 56 -14.09 -12.62 -19.81
C PRO A 56 -13.22 -11.52 -20.44
N GLN A 57 -13.27 -10.33 -19.86
CA GLN A 57 -12.24 -9.33 -20.10
C GLN A 57 -11.03 -9.86 -19.34
N ASP A 58 -9.99 -10.26 -20.08
CA ASP A 58 -8.65 -10.35 -19.52
C ASP A 58 -8.43 -9.06 -18.73
N ALA A 59 -8.36 -9.17 -17.40
CA ALA A 59 -8.31 -7.99 -16.55
C ALA A 59 -6.99 -7.27 -16.82
N LEU A 60 -7.06 -6.27 -17.69
CA LEU A 60 -5.92 -5.42 -18.00
C LEU A 60 -5.59 -4.66 -16.72
N LEU A 61 -4.38 -4.90 -16.19
CA LEU A 61 -3.86 -4.15 -15.06
C LEU A 61 -3.88 -2.65 -15.40
N PRO A 62 -4.17 -1.78 -14.42
CA PRO A 62 -4.10 -0.34 -14.63
C PRO A 62 -2.71 0.04 -15.14
N CYS A 63 -2.67 0.79 -16.23
CA CYS A 63 -1.43 1.19 -16.90
C CYS A 63 -0.51 0.02 -17.33
N GLY A 64 -1.03 -1.22 -17.39
CA GLY A 64 -0.27 -2.42 -17.79
C GLY A 64 0.77 -2.90 -16.76
N ILE A 65 0.73 -2.41 -15.52
CA ILE A 65 1.75 -2.67 -14.51
C ILE A 65 1.26 -3.57 -13.37
N ASP A 66 2.05 -4.59 -13.07
CA ASP A 66 1.99 -5.37 -11.83
C ASP A 66 3.10 -4.91 -10.85
N PRO A 67 2.78 -4.15 -9.79
CA PRO A 67 3.77 -3.69 -8.81
C PRO A 67 4.55 -4.84 -8.17
N PHE A 68 3.93 -6.02 -8.04
CA PHE A 68 4.53 -7.18 -7.38
C PHE A 68 5.57 -7.90 -8.25
N ARG A 69 5.68 -7.55 -9.55
CA ARG A 69 6.72 -8.06 -10.46
C ARG A 69 7.93 -7.14 -10.60
N LEU A 70 7.85 -5.93 -10.06
CA LEU A 70 8.97 -4.98 -10.09
C LEU A 70 10.11 -5.44 -9.16
N LEU A 71 11.33 -4.99 -9.45
CA LEU A 71 12.50 -5.27 -8.63
C LEU A 71 12.41 -4.57 -7.26
N PRO A 72 12.54 -5.29 -6.13
CA PRO A 72 12.58 -4.68 -4.82
C PRO A 72 13.89 -3.93 -4.58
N GLN A 73 13.78 -2.72 -4.04
CA GLN A 73 14.90 -1.89 -3.58
C GLN A 73 14.74 -1.60 -2.09
N PRO A 74 15.86 -1.44 -1.34
CA PRO A 74 15.79 -1.08 0.07
C PRO A 74 15.20 0.33 0.24
N LEU A 75 14.45 0.57 1.33
CA LEU A 75 13.90 1.90 1.65
C LEU A 75 14.97 3.00 1.83
N SER A 76 16.23 2.59 1.99
CA SER A 76 17.41 3.44 2.09
C SER A 76 18.11 3.70 0.73
N PHE A 77 17.50 3.34 -0.41
CA PHE A 77 18.07 3.49 -1.76
C PHE A 77 18.61 4.91 -2.06
N TRP A 78 18.00 5.95 -1.49
CA TRP A 78 18.42 7.35 -1.64
C TRP A 78 19.79 7.67 -1.01
N ARG A 79 20.32 6.77 -0.18
CA ARG A 79 21.67 6.89 0.40
C ARG A 79 22.76 6.41 -0.55
N TRP A 80 22.40 5.78 -1.67
CA TRP A 80 23.37 5.28 -2.64
C TRP A 80 23.97 6.45 -3.43
N PRO A 81 25.26 6.36 -3.80
CA PRO A 81 25.96 7.44 -4.49
C PRO A 81 25.33 7.78 -5.85
N GLU A 82 24.79 6.79 -6.54
CA GLU A 82 23.96 6.96 -7.73
C GLU A 82 22.54 6.46 -7.45
N PRO A 83 21.51 7.29 -7.64
CA PRO A 83 20.14 6.84 -7.47
C PRO A 83 19.80 5.85 -8.60
N PRO A 84 19.24 4.67 -8.27
CA PRO A 84 18.96 3.63 -9.25
C PRO A 84 17.89 4.02 -10.28
N ASN A 85 17.12 5.07 -10.01
CA ASN A 85 16.04 5.53 -10.87
C ASN A 85 16.19 7.03 -11.14
N GLN A 86 16.29 7.40 -12.41
CA GLN A 86 16.32 8.80 -12.86
C GLN A 86 15.03 9.13 -13.61
N GLY A 87 14.51 10.35 -13.37
CA GLY A 87 13.32 10.84 -14.08
C GLY A 87 11.98 10.54 -13.39
N ALA A 88 10.93 10.56 -14.20
CA ALA A 88 9.55 10.38 -13.75
C ALA A 88 9.28 8.91 -13.46
N ALA A 89 8.66 8.63 -12.31
CA ALA A 89 8.36 7.27 -11.91
C ALA A 89 7.11 7.20 -11.03
N HIS A 90 6.50 6.02 -11.01
CA HIS A 90 5.65 5.58 -9.91
C HIS A 90 6.48 4.72 -8.97
N TYR A 91 6.26 4.88 -7.67
CA TYR A 91 6.88 4.04 -6.65
C TYR A 91 5.83 3.34 -5.79
N PHE A 92 6.19 2.14 -5.37
CA PHE A 92 5.32 1.21 -4.68
C PHE A 92 6.02 0.74 -3.42
N VAL A 93 5.40 0.92 -2.26
CA VAL A 93 5.92 0.38 -0.98
C VAL A 93 5.21 -0.93 -0.71
N ILE A 94 5.96 -2.03 -0.66
CA ILE A 94 5.42 -3.38 -0.51
C ILE A 94 6.03 -4.02 0.72
N ASP A 95 5.22 -4.71 1.51
CA ASP A 95 5.65 -5.60 2.57
C ASP A 95 5.51 -7.06 2.12
N ASP A 96 6.64 -7.76 2.04
CA ASP A 96 6.74 -9.16 1.64
C ASP A 96 6.92 -10.08 2.88
N ALA A 97 6.45 -9.64 4.06
CA ALA A 97 6.69 -10.36 5.31
C ALA A 97 6.18 -11.83 5.27
N PRO A 98 6.94 -12.80 5.82
CA PRO A 98 6.60 -14.23 5.70
C PRO A 98 5.27 -14.66 6.34
N HIS A 99 4.74 -13.88 7.29
CA HIS A 99 3.48 -14.20 7.94
C HIS A 99 2.25 -13.75 7.14
N LEU A 100 2.46 -13.00 6.05
CA LEU A 100 1.39 -12.54 5.17
C LEU A 100 0.99 -13.67 4.22
N PRO A 101 -0.31 -13.82 3.91
CA PRO A 101 -0.76 -14.78 2.90
C PRO A 101 -0.26 -14.42 1.50
N HIS A 102 -0.17 -13.11 1.21
CA HIS A 102 0.36 -12.54 -0.02
C HIS A 102 1.09 -11.23 0.30
N SER A 103 2.02 -10.83 -0.57
CA SER A 103 2.65 -9.51 -0.53
C SER A 103 1.63 -8.40 -0.42
N LEU A 104 1.93 -7.39 0.40
CA LEU A 104 1.00 -6.32 0.73
C LEU A 104 1.49 -4.99 0.17
N LEU A 105 0.78 -4.43 -0.81
CA LEU A 105 1.06 -3.08 -1.31
C LEU A 105 0.51 -2.05 -0.31
N LEU A 106 1.41 -1.36 0.37
CA LEU A 106 1.10 -0.40 1.43
C LEU A 106 0.83 1.00 0.89
N TYR A 107 1.58 1.43 -0.12
CA TYR A 107 1.53 2.79 -0.66
C TYR A 107 1.87 2.85 -2.15
N VAL A 108 1.23 3.77 -2.87
CA VAL A 108 1.54 4.14 -4.25
C VAL A 108 1.78 5.65 -4.30
N GLY A 109 2.83 6.09 -5.00
CA GLY A 109 3.00 7.52 -5.26
C GLY A 109 3.75 7.84 -6.55
N GLU A 110 3.63 9.09 -7.00
CA GLU A 110 4.38 9.65 -8.13
C GLU A 110 5.59 10.48 -7.71
N THR A 111 6.59 10.51 -8.58
CA THR A 111 7.71 11.43 -8.48
C THR A 111 8.21 11.84 -9.85
N GLY A 112 8.56 13.12 -10.01
CA GLY A 112 9.29 13.60 -11.19
C GLY A 112 10.82 13.47 -11.04
N GLN A 113 11.30 13.23 -9.81
CA GLN A 113 12.71 13.06 -9.47
C GLN A 113 12.81 12.07 -8.29
N ALA A 114 12.89 10.77 -8.59
CA ALA A 114 12.88 9.70 -7.59
C ALA A 114 13.90 9.91 -6.46
N ALA A 115 15.10 10.38 -6.78
CA ALA A 115 16.17 10.65 -5.81
C ALA A 115 15.87 11.83 -4.84
N ARG A 116 15.29 12.94 -5.33
CA ARG A 116 15.09 14.14 -4.51
C ARG A 116 13.89 14.04 -3.56
N ARG A 117 12.84 13.32 -3.95
CA ARG A 117 11.57 13.21 -3.18
C ARG A 117 11.76 12.45 -1.86
N TRP A 118 12.58 11.39 -1.86
CA TRP A 118 12.72 10.53 -0.68
C TRP A 118 13.58 11.13 0.44
N LYS A 119 14.36 12.19 0.18
CA LYS A 119 15.19 12.87 1.19
C LYS A 119 14.36 13.74 2.15
N GLY A 120 13.16 14.19 1.75
CA GLY A 120 12.28 15.03 2.58
C GLY A 120 11.35 14.25 3.53
N SER A 121 10.67 14.99 4.41
CA SER A 121 9.51 14.49 5.17
C SER A 121 8.33 14.29 4.24
N HIS A 122 7.67 13.14 4.33
CA HIS A 122 6.49 12.82 3.52
C HIS A 122 5.62 11.79 4.23
N ASP A 123 4.31 11.92 4.07
CA ASP A 123 3.29 11.17 4.81
C ASP A 123 3.51 9.64 4.80
N CYS A 124 3.96 9.06 3.68
CA CYS A 124 4.25 7.63 3.60
C CYS A 124 5.28 7.15 4.63
N LYS A 125 6.30 7.95 4.97
CA LYS A 125 7.27 7.59 6.02
C LYS A 125 6.63 7.54 7.40
N ALA A 126 5.72 8.47 7.69
CA ALA A 126 5.02 8.52 8.97
C ALA A 126 4.08 7.31 9.12
N TYR A 127 3.29 6.98 8.09
CA TYR A 127 2.46 5.76 8.11
C TYR A 127 3.31 4.50 8.23
N LEU A 128 4.43 4.42 7.50
CA LEU A 128 5.31 3.28 7.54
C LEU A 128 5.97 3.12 8.91
N ALA A 129 6.41 4.20 9.54
CA ALA A 129 6.96 4.18 10.90
C ALA A 129 5.93 3.65 11.92
N SER A 130 4.69 4.17 11.87
CA SER A 130 3.59 3.69 12.73
C SER A 130 3.28 2.21 12.51
N TYR A 131 3.27 1.75 11.26
CA TYR A 131 3.06 0.34 10.91
C TYR A 131 4.18 -0.57 11.45
N LEU A 132 5.43 -0.20 11.23
CA LEU A 132 6.58 -0.96 11.71
C LEU A 132 6.61 -1.02 13.25
N GLN A 133 6.28 0.08 13.92
CA GLN A 133 6.17 0.13 15.39
C GLN A 133 5.05 -0.80 15.90
N ALA A 134 3.91 -0.84 15.23
CA ALA A 134 2.81 -1.73 15.58
C ALA A 134 3.20 -3.21 15.42
N LEU A 135 3.85 -3.56 14.30
CA LEU A 135 4.37 -4.92 14.08
C LEU A 135 5.37 -5.34 15.16
N GLN A 136 6.30 -4.45 15.50
CA GLN A 136 7.29 -4.70 16.55
C GLN A 136 6.62 -4.97 17.90
N THR A 137 5.59 -4.19 18.26
CA THR A 137 4.85 -4.33 19.53
C THR A 137 4.19 -5.70 19.66
N VAL A 138 3.74 -6.30 18.55
CA VAL A 138 3.12 -7.63 18.53
C VAL A 138 4.06 -8.75 18.07
N LYS A 139 5.38 -8.47 17.99
CA LYS A 139 6.43 -9.40 17.58
C LYS A 139 6.20 -10.01 16.19
N LEU A 140 5.73 -9.21 15.24
CA LEU A 140 5.69 -9.54 13.82
C LEU A 140 6.88 -8.92 13.10
N THR A 141 7.41 -9.63 12.13
CA THR A 141 8.49 -9.16 11.25
C THR A 141 7.91 -8.42 10.06
N ALA A 142 8.63 -7.43 9.55
CA ALA A 142 8.31 -6.75 8.29
C ALA A 142 9.41 -7.06 7.27
N ALA A 143 9.06 -7.16 5.99
CA ALA A 143 10.00 -7.24 4.88
C ALA A 143 9.64 -6.16 3.84
N VAL A 144 9.84 -4.90 4.23
CA VAL A 144 9.39 -3.75 3.43
C VAL A 144 10.44 -3.34 2.42
N SER A 145 10.01 -3.23 1.16
CA SER A 145 10.79 -2.72 0.04
C SER A 145 10.06 -1.58 -0.67
N VAL A 146 10.81 -0.81 -1.46
CA VAL A 146 10.24 0.12 -2.44
C VAL A 146 10.56 -0.38 -3.85
N ARG A 147 9.62 -0.26 -4.76
CA ARG A 147 9.76 -0.69 -6.16
C ARG A 147 9.41 0.46 -7.09
N PHE A 148 10.11 0.58 -8.20
CA PHE A 148 9.95 1.71 -9.12
C PHE A 148 9.55 1.25 -10.51
N TRP A 149 8.64 2.01 -11.12
CA TRP A 149 8.30 1.90 -12.53
C TRP A 149 8.60 3.22 -13.23
N CYS A 150 9.57 3.19 -14.13
CA CYS A 150 10.15 4.39 -14.75
C CYS A 150 9.52 4.77 -16.10
N ASP A 151 8.56 4.01 -16.62
CA ASP A 151 7.83 4.37 -17.85
C ASP A 151 6.68 5.35 -17.58
N ALA A 152 6.68 5.99 -16.41
CA ALA A 152 5.68 6.96 -16.03
C ALA A 152 5.78 8.23 -16.91
N PRO A 153 4.65 8.89 -17.24
CA PRO A 153 4.66 10.12 -18.03
C PRO A 153 5.52 11.22 -17.38
N SER A 154 6.32 11.90 -18.20
CA SER A 154 7.08 13.08 -17.75
C SER A 154 6.14 14.21 -17.33
N GLN A 155 5.01 14.38 -18.03
CA GLN A 155 4.01 15.39 -17.70
C GLN A 155 3.33 15.06 -16.36
N ARG A 156 3.44 15.98 -15.39
CA ARG A 156 2.92 15.78 -14.03
C ARG A 156 1.43 15.45 -13.98
N THR A 157 0.61 16.11 -14.80
CA THR A 157 -0.84 15.88 -14.83
C THR A 157 -1.18 14.45 -15.26
N ALA A 158 -0.58 13.98 -16.35
CA ALA A 158 -0.77 12.60 -16.84
C ALA A 158 -0.28 11.57 -15.80
N ARG A 159 0.88 11.83 -15.17
CA ARG A 159 1.41 10.95 -14.12
C ARG A 159 0.50 10.89 -12.90
N ARG A 160 -0.04 12.03 -12.44
CA ARG A 160 -1.00 12.06 -11.33
C ARG A 160 -2.33 11.36 -11.64
N ALA A 161 -2.77 11.42 -12.90
CA ALA A 161 -3.94 10.66 -13.34
C ALA A 161 -3.69 9.15 -13.22
N GLN A 162 -2.51 8.67 -13.65
CA GLN A 162 -2.12 7.27 -13.46
C GLN A 162 -1.97 6.88 -11.98
N GLU A 163 -1.37 7.75 -11.16
CA GLU A 163 -1.27 7.53 -9.70
C GLU A 163 -2.67 7.32 -9.09
N THR A 164 -3.61 8.19 -9.44
CA THR A 164 -5.02 8.06 -9.00
C THR A 164 -5.63 6.73 -9.43
N GLN A 165 -5.44 6.33 -10.69
CA GLN A 165 -5.94 5.04 -11.20
C GLN A 165 -5.34 3.85 -10.44
N LEU A 166 -4.02 3.87 -10.20
CA LEU A 166 -3.31 2.84 -9.44
C LEU A 166 -3.82 2.76 -8.00
N ILE A 167 -4.03 3.91 -7.33
CA ILE A 167 -4.58 3.96 -5.97
C ILE A 167 -6.00 3.40 -5.93
N GLN A 168 -6.86 3.77 -6.87
CA GLN A 168 -8.25 3.28 -6.92
C GLN A 168 -8.33 1.77 -7.16
N TYR A 169 -7.46 1.25 -8.02
CA TYR A 169 -7.44 -0.16 -8.38
C TYR A 169 -6.88 -1.05 -7.26
N TRP A 170 -5.69 -0.70 -6.76
CA TRP A 170 -4.96 -1.51 -5.77
C TRP A 170 -5.36 -1.22 -4.33
N GLN A 171 -5.99 -0.07 -4.08
CA GLN A 171 -6.48 0.34 -2.77
C GLN A 171 -5.41 0.25 -1.65
N PRO A 172 -4.20 0.82 -1.85
CA PRO A 172 -3.14 0.80 -0.85
C PRO A 172 -3.55 1.54 0.44
N PRO A 173 -3.38 0.93 1.64
CA PRO A 173 -3.93 1.45 2.89
C PRO A 173 -3.30 2.74 3.41
N PHE A 174 -2.09 3.11 2.97
CA PHE A 174 -1.40 4.32 3.43
C PHE A 174 -1.61 5.52 2.50
N ASN A 175 -2.28 5.34 1.36
CA ASN A 175 -2.77 6.46 0.58
C ASN A 175 -3.97 7.09 1.31
N ARG A 176 -3.96 8.41 1.45
CA ARG A 176 -4.94 9.15 2.27
C ARG A 176 -6.37 8.87 1.84
N GLU A 177 -6.58 8.71 0.53
CA GLU A 177 -7.87 8.40 -0.08
C GLU A 177 -8.45 7.07 0.40
N MET A 178 -7.61 6.11 0.79
CA MET A 178 -8.02 4.75 1.17
C MET A 178 -8.20 4.56 2.69
N GLN A 179 -7.87 5.57 3.50
CA GLN A 179 -7.92 5.48 4.96
C GLN A 179 -9.31 5.11 5.48
N GLY A 180 -10.35 5.76 4.96
CA GLY A 180 -11.73 5.49 5.37
C GLY A 180 -12.19 4.06 5.03
N ARG A 181 -11.69 3.50 3.92
CA ARG A 181 -12.03 2.14 3.47
C ARG A 181 -11.44 1.08 4.39
N TRP A 182 -10.15 1.20 4.70
CA TRP A 182 -9.44 0.20 5.48
C TRP A 182 -9.53 0.42 6.98
N ARG A 183 -10.06 1.58 7.40
CA ARG A 183 -10.01 2.06 8.78
C ARG A 183 -8.59 1.89 9.33
N THR A 184 -7.60 2.27 8.51
CA THR A 184 -6.17 2.03 8.76
C THR A 184 -5.84 2.51 10.17
N PRO A 185 -5.41 1.62 11.09
CA PRO A 185 -5.24 1.98 12.49
C PRO A 185 -3.94 2.76 12.74
N PHE A 186 -3.17 3.01 11.69
CA PHE A 186 -1.96 3.82 11.73
C PHE A 186 -2.33 5.22 11.28
N THR A 187 -2.15 6.19 12.17
CA THR A 187 -2.09 7.58 11.77
C THR A 187 -0.65 7.90 11.38
N ALA A 188 -0.47 8.82 10.42
CA ALA A 188 0.81 9.52 10.36
C ALA A 188 1.04 10.09 11.77
N LEU A 189 2.18 9.80 12.38
CA LEU A 189 2.59 10.50 13.59
C LEU A 189 2.58 11.99 13.21
N ALA A 190 1.61 12.73 13.75
CA ALA A 190 1.66 14.17 13.69
C ALA A 190 2.82 14.55 14.61
N ASP A 191 3.87 15.14 14.02
CA ASP A 191 4.85 15.91 14.79
C ASP A 191 4.15 17.14 15.42
#